data_AF-A0A8K0Y701-F1
#
_entry.id   AF-A0A8K0Y701-F1
#
_cell.length_a   1.000
_cell.length_b   1.000
_cell.length_c   1.000
_cell.angle_alpha   90.00
_cell.angle_beta   90.00
_cell.angle_gamma   90.00
#
_symmetry.space_group_name_H-M   'P 1'
#
loop_
_entity.id
_entity.type
_entity.pdbx_description
1 polymer ?
#
loop_
_entity_poly.entity_id
_entity_poly.type
_entity_poly.pdbx_seq_one_letter_code
_entity_poly.pdbx_strand_id
1 'polypeptide(L)'
;MFRRCIGTTEGKPFDKIKNFGGFTDGDRCVFLARHFGAKRIILFGMDFGDTVGAYSKDGRYNRVVKLQKLRKARSLLEWLCVKGQT
;
A
#
# COMPACT_ATOMS: atom_id res chain seq x y z
N MET A 1 -8.03 -7.64 -25.22
CA MET A 1 -8.92 -7.17 -24.14
C MET A 1 -8.93 -8.22 -23.03
N PHE A 2 -8.67 -7.83 -21.78
CA PHE A 2 -8.65 -8.78 -20.66
C PHE A 2 -10.07 -9.28 -20.36
N ARG A 3 -10.33 -10.58 -20.54
CA ARG A 3 -11.65 -11.20 -20.31
C ARG A 3 -11.99 -11.41 -18.83
N ARG A 4 -11.00 -11.38 -17.94
CA ARG A 4 -11.13 -11.56 -16.48
C ARG A 4 -10.38 -10.45 -15.76
N CYS A 5 -10.92 -9.25 -15.79
CA CYS A 5 -10.34 -8.08 -15.10
C CYS A 5 -11.24 -7.67 -13.94
N ILE A 6 -10.64 -7.39 -12.79
CA ILE A 6 -11.32 -6.79 -11.64
C ILE A 6 -10.66 -5.44 -11.40
N GLY A 7 -11.45 -4.37 -11.45
CA GLY A 7 -10.95 -3.03 -11.16
C GLY A 7 -10.73 -2.86 -9.66
N THR A 8 -9.65 -2.17 -9.30
CA THR A 8 -9.33 -1.86 -7.91
C THR A 8 -9.20 -0.36 -7.66
N THR A 9 -9.39 0.05 -6.41
CA THR A 9 -9.19 1.43 -5.96
C THR A 9 -8.44 1.47 -4.62
N GLU A 10 -7.71 2.55 -4.39
CA GLU A 10 -7.06 2.94 -3.14
C GLU A 10 -7.97 3.82 -2.26
N GLY A 11 -9.17 4.15 -2.76
CA GLY A 11 -10.16 5.00 -2.10
C GLY A 11 -11.45 4.26 -1.74
N LYS A 12 -12.57 5.00 -1.76
CA LYS A 12 -13.90 4.42 -1.51
C LYS A 12 -14.30 3.54 -2.70
N PRO A 13 -14.62 2.25 -2.50
CA PRO A 13 -15.09 1.39 -3.58
C PRO A 13 -16.44 1.88 -4.13
N PHE A 14 -16.68 1.67 -5.42
CA PHE A 14 -17.92 2.00 -6.12
C PHE A 14 -18.17 1.02 -7.26
N ASP A 15 -19.45 0.74 -7.56
CA ASP A 15 -19.88 -0.22 -8.58
C ASP A 15 -19.12 -1.57 -8.53
N LYS A 16 -18.41 -1.89 -9.61
CA LYS A 16 -17.61 -3.12 -9.79
C LYS A 16 -16.15 -2.94 -9.34
N ILE A 17 -15.78 -1.76 -8.83
CA ILE A 17 -14.42 -1.45 -8.35
C ILE A 17 -14.30 -1.79 -6.87
N LYS A 18 -13.29 -2.59 -6.53
CA LYS A 18 -13.06 -3.10 -5.16
C LYS A 18 -11.84 -2.46 -4.51
N ASN A 19 -11.89 -2.26 -3.20
CA ASN A 19 -10.71 -1.95 -2.40
C ASN A 19 -10.37 -3.18 -1.55
N PHE A 20 -9.19 -3.76 -1.76
CA PHE A 20 -8.72 -4.96 -1.05
C PHE A 20 -7.78 -4.62 0.12
N GLY A 21 -7.71 -3.35 0.50
CA GLY A 21 -6.79 -2.84 1.51
C GLY A 21 -5.49 -2.33 0.90
N GLY A 22 -4.75 -1.55 1.69
CA GLY A 22 -3.57 -0.80 1.26
C GLY A 22 -3.91 0.48 0.48
N PHE A 23 -2.91 1.35 0.33
CA PHE A 23 -3.03 2.66 -0.33
C PHE A 23 -1.95 2.90 -1.39
N THR A 24 -0.78 2.31 -1.26
CA THR A 24 0.28 2.28 -2.26
C THR A 24 0.52 0.84 -2.70
N ASP A 25 1.22 0.63 -3.82
CA ASP A 25 1.50 -0.73 -4.30
C ASP A 25 2.25 -1.57 -3.26
N GLY A 26 3.15 -0.97 -2.47
CA GLY A 26 3.92 -1.65 -1.44
C GLY A 26 3.07 -2.22 -0.30
N ASP A 27 2.23 -1.40 0.34
CA ASP A 27 1.36 -1.88 1.42
C ASP A 27 0.20 -2.74 0.90
N ARG A 28 -0.30 -2.52 -0.32
CA ARG A 28 -1.26 -3.43 -0.97
C ARG A 28 -0.73 -4.86 -1.08
N CYS A 29 0.55 -5.03 -1.42
CA CYS A 29 1.20 -6.35 -1.43
C CYS A 29 1.20 -7.01 -0.04
N VAL A 30 1.30 -6.24 1.04
CA VAL A 30 1.23 -6.77 2.41
C VAL A 30 -0.18 -7.30 2.72
N PHE A 31 -1.22 -6.52 2.39
CA PHE A 31 -2.61 -6.96 2.57
C PHE A 31 -2.89 -8.25 1.79
N LEU A 32 -2.42 -8.33 0.54
CA LEU A 32 -2.55 -9.52 -0.28
C LEU A 32 -1.81 -10.72 0.32
N ALA A 33 -0.54 -10.55 0.72
CA ALA A 33 0.24 -11.63 1.32
C ALA A 33 -0.37 -12.11 2.64
N ARG A 34 -0.87 -11.19 3.48
CA ARG A 34 -1.56 -11.53 4.74
C ARG A 34 -2.85 -12.30 4.50
N HIS A 35 -3.62 -11.93 3.48
CA HIS A 35 -4.85 -12.65 3.10
C HIS A 35 -4.57 -14.11 2.75
N PHE A 36 -3.45 -14.37 2.08
CA PHE A 36 -3.00 -15.74 1.76
C PHE A 36 -2.18 -16.43 2.87
N GLY A 37 -2.20 -15.89 4.10
CA GLY A 37 -1.64 -16.57 5.26
C GLY A 37 -0.12 -16.42 5.45
N ALA A 38 0.52 -15.44 4.83
CA ALA A 38 1.93 -15.15 5.09
C ALA A 38 2.14 -14.81 6.59
N LYS A 39 2.97 -15.61 7.27
CA LYS A 39 3.27 -15.45 8.71
C LYS A 39 4.25 -14.32 9.01
N ARG A 40 5.09 -13.96 8.04
CA ARG A 40 6.08 -12.91 8.14
C ARG A 40 6.19 -12.21 6.80
N ILE A 41 6.13 -10.88 6.82
CA ILE A 41 6.23 -10.04 5.63
C ILE A 41 7.31 -8.99 5.93
N ILE A 42 8.31 -8.90 5.05
CA ILE A 42 9.42 -7.96 5.18
C ILE A 42 9.39 -7.05 3.97
N LEU A 43 9.29 -5.74 4.21
CA LEU A 43 9.31 -4.73 3.16
C LEU A 43 10.73 -4.21 2.97
N PHE A 44 11.31 -4.39 1.78
CA PHE A 44 12.59 -3.80 1.40
C PHE A 44 12.38 -2.56 0.54
N GLY A 45 13.17 -1.51 0.80
CA GLY A 45 13.11 -0.27 0.02
C GLY A 45 11.87 0.61 0.31
N MET A 46 11.11 0.30 1.36
CA MET A 46 9.98 1.10 1.82
C MET A 46 10.30 1.70 3.18
N ASP A 47 10.87 2.91 3.17
CA ASP A 47 11.13 3.69 4.38
C ASP A 47 9.86 4.47 4.77
N PHE A 48 9.44 4.33 6.02
CA PHE A 48 8.31 5.06 6.60
C PHE A 48 8.73 6.27 7.44
N GLY A 49 10.03 6.61 7.44
CA GLY A 49 10.57 7.86 7.92
C GLY A 49 10.35 9.01 6.95
N ASP A 50 11.11 10.09 7.12
CA ASP A 50 10.98 11.31 6.32
C ASP A 50 11.96 11.37 5.14
N THR A 51 12.77 10.32 4.93
CA THR A 51 13.76 10.27 3.85
C THR A 51 13.11 9.75 2.57
N VAL A 52 13.28 10.49 1.46
CA VAL A 52 12.85 10.05 0.13
C VAL A 52 14.10 9.73 -0.68
N GLY A 53 14.26 8.46 -1.05
CA GLY A 53 15.44 7.99 -1.77
C GLY A 53 15.56 8.55 -3.19
N ALA A 54 16.79 8.66 -3.67
CA ALA A 54 17.16 9.21 -4.98
C ALA A 54 16.53 8.48 -6.19
N TYR A 55 15.99 7.27 -5.99
CA TYR A 55 15.29 6.49 -7.01
C TYR A 55 13.78 6.78 -7.11
N SER A 56 13.23 7.67 -6.26
CA SER A 56 11.84 8.14 -6.37
C SER A 56 11.64 9.19 -7.48
N LYS A 57 12.43 9.10 -8.57
CA LYS A 57 12.73 10.14 -9.59
C LYS A 57 11.49 10.61 -10.39
N ASP A 58 11.46 11.72 -11.15
CA ASP A 58 12.48 12.59 -11.77
C ASP A 58 12.12 14.08 -11.57
N GLY A 59 12.80 14.83 -10.70
CA GLY A 59 12.78 16.31 -10.60
C GLY A 59 11.45 17.04 -10.34
N ARG A 60 10.31 16.39 -10.58
CA ARG A 60 8.92 16.89 -10.53
C ARG A 60 8.11 16.28 -9.40
N TYR A 61 8.79 15.58 -8.49
CA TYR A 61 8.13 14.77 -7.50
C TYR A 61 7.84 15.58 -6.23
N ASN A 62 6.55 15.73 -5.90
CA ASN A 62 6.14 16.46 -4.70
C ASN A 62 6.44 15.61 -3.46
N ARG A 63 7.55 15.94 -2.79
CA ARG A 63 7.99 15.29 -1.55
C ARG A 63 6.90 15.29 -0.46
N VAL A 64 6.14 16.38 -0.34
CA VAL A 64 5.05 16.47 0.65
C VAL A 64 4.00 15.40 0.40
N VAL A 65 3.57 15.25 -0.86
CA VAL A 65 2.60 14.23 -1.24
C VAL A 65 3.15 12.83 -0.97
N LYS A 66 4.41 12.53 -1.31
CA LYS A 66 5.02 11.21 -1.01
C LYS A 66 4.96 10.89 0.47
N LEU A 67 5.37 11.83 1.31
CA LEU A 67 5.37 11.64 2.75
C LEU A 67 3.96 11.42 3.27
N GLN A 68 2.96 12.14 2.75
CA GLN A 68 1.56 11.89 3.06
C GLN A 68 1.13 10.46 2.66
N LYS A 69 1.52 10.00 1.46
CA LYS A 69 1.22 8.63 1.00
C LYS A 69 1.87 7.57 1.90
N LEU A 70 3.14 7.76 2.26
CA LEU A 70 3.89 6.86 3.14
C LEU A 70 3.29 6.83 4.55
N ARG A 71 2.89 7.98 5.10
CA ARG A 71 2.19 8.06 6.40
C ARG A 71 0.86 7.30 6.36
N LYS A 72 0.10 7.41 5.27
CA LYS A 72 -1.14 6.65 5.12
C LYS A 72 -0.89 5.15 5.04
N ALA A 73 0.08 4.72 4.24
CA ALA A 73 0.49 3.32 4.15
C ALA A 73 0.94 2.77 5.52
N ARG A 74 1.78 3.51 6.26
CA ARG A 74 2.21 3.16 7.61
C ARG A 74 1.03 2.90 8.55
N SER A 75 0.08 3.85 8.60
CA SER A 75 -1.11 3.72 9.45
C SER A 75 -1.96 2.49 9.11
N LEU A 76 -2.08 2.14 7.82
CA LEU A 76 -2.80 0.93 7.39
C LEU A 76 -2.08 -0.37 7.80
N LEU A 77 -0.75 -0.39 7.71
CA LEU A 77 0.05 -1.54 8.11
C LEU A 77 0.07 -1.73 9.62
N GLU A 78 0.18 -0.65 10.40
CA GLU A 78 0.06 -0.68 11.86
C GLU A 78 -1.31 -1.23 12.27
N TRP A 79 -2.39 -0.77 11.64
CA TRP A 79 -3.74 -1.31 11.85
C TRP A 79 -3.84 -2.81 11.49
N LEU A 80 -3.25 -3.23 10.37
CA LEU A 80 -3.25 -4.63 9.92
C LEU A 80 -2.54 -5.54 10.92
N CYS A 81 -1.44 -5.08 11.53
CA CYS A 81 -0.71 -5.80 12.57
C CYS A 81 -1.56 -6.02 13.83
N VAL A 82 -2.33 -5.01 14.26
CA VAL A 82 -3.21 -5.12 15.45
C VAL A 82 -4.39 -6.08 15.19
N LYS A 83 -5.00 -6.02 14.01
CA LYS A 83 -6.11 -6.90 13.62
C LYS A 83 -5.71 -8.37 13.49
N GLY A 84 -4.43 -8.68 13.32
CA GLY A 84 -3.93 -10.04 13.11
C GLY A 84 -3.70 -10.87 14.37
N GLN A 85 -4.01 -10.36 15.57
CA GLN A 85 -3.77 -11.02 16.86
C GLN A 85 -4.99 -11.78 17.45
N THR A 86 -6.07 -11.93 16.70
CA THR A 86 -7.18 -12.86 16.99
C THR A 86 -7.06 -14.10 16.13
#